data_AF-A0A6I0JVU6-F1
#
_entry.id   AF-A0A6I0JVU6-F1
#
_cell.length_a   1.000
_cell.length_b   1.000
_cell.length_c   1.000
_cell.angle_alpha   90.00
_cell.angle_beta   90.00
_cell.angle_gamma   90.00
#
_symmetry.space_group_name_H-M   'P 1'
#
loop_
_entity.id
_entity.type
_entity.pdbx_description
1 polymer ?
#
loop_
_entity_poly.entity_id
_entity_poly.type
_entity_poly.pdbx_seq_one_letter_code
_entity_poly.pdbx_strand_id
1 'polypeptide(L)'
;MNSHPRSLTKNFIYSIINTVSGLLFPLFTFPYATRVLMPEGIGQVNFYNSIIAYVTLLVGMGIPTYGIREIARVRDNKEELTRVTIELLSLSVFLCIGGYLIIGGVCLWIDPIKENFP
;
A
#
# COMPACT_ATOMS: atom_id res chain seq x y z
N MET A 1 0.23 22.08 32.83
CA MET A 1 0.87 20.97 32.08
C MET A 1 0.17 19.68 32.50
N ASN A 2 -1.02 19.40 31.94
CA ASN A 2 -1.89 18.31 32.39
C ASN A 2 -1.72 17.10 31.46
N SER A 3 -0.71 16.27 31.73
CA SER A 3 -0.54 14.97 31.09
C SER A 3 -1.51 13.97 31.73
N HIS A 4 -2.64 13.68 31.09
CA HIS A 4 -3.53 12.60 31.48
C HIS A 4 -2.88 11.23 31.21
N PRO A 5 -2.50 10.43 32.24
CA PRO A 5 -1.81 9.15 32.05
C PRO A 5 -2.71 8.05 31.42
N ARG A 6 -4.03 8.25 31.39
CA ARG A 6 -4.98 7.28 30.80
C ARG A 6 -4.96 7.22 29.27
N SER A 7 -4.35 8.19 28.59
CA SER A 7 -4.28 8.23 27.12
C SER A 7 -3.17 7.34 26.55
N LEU A 8 -2.01 7.29 27.21
CA LEU A 8 -0.84 6.55 26.73
C LEU A 8 -1.09 5.03 26.70
N THR A 9 -1.64 4.47 27.77
CA THR A 9 -1.93 3.02 27.85
C THR A 9 -3.02 2.61 26.84
N LYS A 10 -4.04 3.46 26.62
CA LYS A 10 -5.07 3.20 25.62
C LYS A 10 -4.49 3.25 24.20
N ASN A 11 -3.69 4.27 23.87
CA ASN A 11 -3.03 4.37 22.56
C ASN A 11 -2.10 3.16 22.31
N PHE A 12 -1.38 2.73 23.34
CA PHE A 12 -0.55 1.53 23.28
C PHE A 12 -1.37 0.26 23.01
N ILE A 13 -2.50 0.06 23.71
CA ILE A 13 -3.41 -1.07 23.46
C ILE A 13 -3.96 -1.02 22.03
N TYR A 14 -4.36 0.15 21.53
CA TYR A 14 -4.82 0.29 20.14
C TYR A 14 -3.72 -0.03 19.12
N SER A 15 -2.48 0.38 19.38
CA SER A 15 -1.33 0.05 18.53
C SER A 15 -1.03 -1.45 18.52
N ILE A 16 -1.14 -2.12 19.68
CA ILE A 16 -1.02 -3.58 19.78
C ILE A 16 -2.13 -4.27 18.99
N ILE A 17 -3.40 -3.89 19.18
CA ILE A 17 -4.53 -4.49 18.46
C ILE A 17 -4.34 -4.32 16.95
N ASN A 18 -3.91 -3.14 16.49
CA ASN A 18 -3.63 -2.88 15.09
C ASN A 18 -2.50 -3.77 14.55
N THR A 19 -1.41 -3.90 15.31
CA THR A 19 -0.25 -4.74 14.93
C THR A 19 -0.61 -6.22 14.89
N VAL A 20 -1.32 -6.72 15.91
CA VAL A 20 -1.77 -8.12 15.99
C VAL A 20 -2.75 -8.43 14.87
N SER A 21 -3.71 -7.54 14.57
CA SER A 21 -4.62 -7.69 13.44
C SER A 21 -3.85 -7.80 12.12
N GLY A 22 -2.87 -6.91 11.89
CA GLY A 22 -2.03 -6.92 10.69
C GLY A 22 -1.17 -8.19 10.53
N LEU A 23 -0.85 -8.89 11.62
CA LEU A 23 -0.10 -10.16 11.59
C LEU A 23 -1.00 -11.40 11.47
N LEU A 24 -2.19 -11.37 12.07
CA LEU A 24 -3.13 -12.49 12.01
C LEU A 24 -3.63 -12.73 10.58
N PHE A 25 -3.91 -11.68 9.81
CA PHE A 25 -4.37 -11.82 8.42
C PHE A 25 -3.39 -12.63 7.55
N PRO A 26 -2.10 -12.26 7.43
CA PRO A 26 -1.12 -13.08 6.72
C PRO A 26 -0.98 -14.49 7.30
N LEU A 27 -1.04 -14.66 8.61
CA LEU A 27 -0.86 -15.97 9.24
C LEU A 27 -1.97 -16.97 8.86
N PHE A 28 -3.20 -16.51 8.70
CA PHE A 28 -4.32 -17.34 8.23
C PHE A 28 -4.37 -17.44 6.69
N THR A 29 -4.08 -16.35 5.98
CA THR A 29 -4.13 -16.32 4.51
C THR A 29 -2.98 -17.10 3.88
N PHE A 30 -1.78 -17.09 4.48
CA PHE A 30 -0.60 -17.77 3.94
C PHE A 30 -0.78 -19.29 3.78
N PRO A 31 -1.19 -20.07 4.81
CA PRO A 31 -1.42 -21.50 4.65
C PRO A 31 -2.59 -21.82 3.68
N TYR A 32 -3.55 -20.91 3.51
CA TYR A 32 -4.61 -21.05 2.52
C TYR A 32 -4.07 -20.82 1.10
N ALA A 33 -3.31 -19.74 0.90
CA ALA A 33 -2.70 -19.40 -0.38
C ALA A 33 -1.70 -20.48 -0.85
N THR A 34 -0.88 -21.02 0.05
CA THR A 34 0.09 -22.08 -0.30
C THR A 34 -0.59 -23.39 -0.71
N ARG A 35 -1.76 -23.71 -0.15
CA ARG A 35 -2.57 -24.87 -0.58
C ARG A 35 -3.19 -24.70 -1.96
N VAL A 36 -3.55 -23.48 -2.34
CA VAL A 36 -4.20 -23.19 -3.63
C VAL A 36 -3.19 -22.97 -4.76
N LEU A 37 -2.02 -22.38 -4.47
CA LEU A 37 -1.05 -21.98 -5.51
C LEU A 37 -0.05 -23.07 -5.93
N MET A 38 0.11 -24.16 -5.16
CA MET A 38 1.19 -25.15 -5.33
C MET A 38 2.62 -24.52 -5.32
N PRO A 39 3.70 -25.30 -5.15
CA PRO A 39 5.06 -24.75 -5.06
C PRO A 39 5.49 -23.92 -6.29
N GLU A 40 4.94 -24.24 -7.46
CA GLU A 40 5.25 -23.59 -8.74
C GLU A 40 4.56 -22.21 -8.90
N GLY A 41 3.33 -22.05 -8.39
CA GLY A 41 2.62 -20.76 -8.44
C GLY A 41 3.15 -19.72 -7.45
N ILE A 42 3.78 -20.16 -6.35
CA ILE A 42 4.36 -19.25 -5.35
C ILE A 42 5.56 -18.48 -5.92
N GLY A 43 6.36 -19.08 -6.81
CA GLY A 43 7.47 -18.40 -7.49
C GLY A 43 6.98 -17.29 -8.42
N GLN A 44 5.95 -17.56 -9.21
CA GLN A 44 5.36 -16.58 -10.13
C GLN A 44 4.71 -15.42 -9.37
N VAL A 45 3.91 -15.71 -8.33
CA VAL A 45 3.29 -14.67 -7.50
C VAL A 45 4.34 -13.77 -6.83
N ASN A 46 5.45 -14.33 -6.34
CA ASN A 46 6.55 -13.53 -5.78
C ASN A 46 7.27 -12.67 -6.83
N PHE A 47 7.43 -13.17 -8.07
CA PHE A 47 7.99 -12.39 -9.17
C PHE A 47 7.10 -11.19 -9.52
N TYR A 48 5.79 -11.40 -9.70
CA TYR A 48 4.83 -10.32 -9.92
C TYR A 48 4.79 -9.35 -8.74
N ASN A 49 4.76 -9.84 -7.50
CA ASN A 49 4.79 -9.01 -6.30
C ASN A 49 6.06 -8.14 -6.25
N SER A 50 7.21 -8.64 -6.69
CA SER A 50 8.45 -7.85 -6.72
C SER A 50 8.38 -6.72 -7.75
N ILE A 51 7.84 -6.99 -8.95
CA ILE A 51 7.61 -5.96 -9.98
C ILE A 51 6.62 -4.91 -9.48
N ILE A 52 5.50 -5.34 -8.90
CA ILE A 52 4.49 -4.46 -8.30
C ILE A 52 5.11 -3.62 -7.19
N ALA A 53 5.98 -4.20 -6.34
CA ALA A 53 6.65 -3.48 -5.28
C ALA A 53 7.58 -2.38 -5.82
N TYR A 54 8.33 -2.63 -6.90
CA TYR A 54 9.16 -1.60 -7.53
C TYR A 54 8.32 -0.46 -8.13
N VAL A 55 7.22 -0.79 -8.82
CA VAL A 55 6.31 0.24 -9.37
C VAL A 55 5.63 1.02 -8.25
N THR A 56 5.19 0.35 -7.19
CA THR A 56 4.56 0.96 -6.01
C THR A 56 5.55 1.85 -5.27
N LEU A 57 6.83 1.49 -5.20
CA LEU A 57 7.86 2.35 -4.63
C LEU A 57 7.99 3.66 -5.44
N LEU A 58 7.97 3.56 -6.77
CA LEU A 58 8.03 4.70 -7.67
C LEU A 58 6.79 5.60 -7.55
N VAL A 59 5.60 5.02 -7.49
CA VAL A 59 4.31 5.72 -7.34
C VAL A 59 4.15 6.31 -5.93
N GLY A 60 4.55 5.57 -4.91
CA GLY A 60 4.42 5.97 -3.52
C GLY A 60 5.47 6.99 -3.06
N MET A 61 6.53 7.22 -3.86
CA MET A 61 7.57 8.18 -3.52
C MET A 61 7.06 9.62 -3.68
N GLY A 62 7.09 10.38 -2.60
CA GLY A 62 6.96 11.84 -2.63
C GLY A 62 5.55 12.38 -2.36
N ILE A 63 4.49 11.79 -2.92
CA ILE A 63 3.10 12.27 -2.71
C ILE A 63 2.71 12.29 -1.23
N PRO A 64 2.84 11.20 -0.44
CA PRO A 64 2.39 11.20 0.95
C PRO A 64 3.21 12.18 1.81
N THR A 65 4.53 12.29 1.57
CA THR A 65 5.40 13.21 2.31
C THR A 65 5.08 14.68 2.00
N TYR A 66 4.81 15.00 0.73
CA TYR A 66 4.37 16.33 0.31
C TYR A 66 2.98 16.65 0.88
N GLY A 67 2.04 15.70 0.76
CA GLY A 67 0.66 15.87 1.21
C GLY A 67 0.54 16.12 2.71
N ILE A 68 1.27 15.37 3.55
CA ILE A 68 1.29 15.60 5.00
C ILE A 68 1.75 17.02 5.33
N ARG A 69 2.75 17.53 4.60
CA ARG A 69 3.35 18.84 4.85
C ARG A 69 2.42 19.98 4.43
N GLU A 70 1.72 19.84 3.32
CA GLU A 70 0.75 20.83 2.85
C GLU A 70 -0.52 20.84 3.73
N ILE A 71 -1.05 19.66 4.06
CA ILE A 71 -2.23 19.52 4.95
C ILE A 71 -1.93 20.09 6.34
N ALA A 72 -0.73 19.90 6.87
CA ALA A 72 -0.33 20.48 8.14
C ALA A 72 -0.30 22.02 8.11
N ARG A 73 -0.03 22.63 6.95
CA ARG A 73 0.03 24.08 6.76
C ARG A 73 -1.34 24.72 6.69
N VAL A 74 -2.31 24.09 6.03
CA VAL A 74 -3.68 24.62 5.85
C VAL A 74 -4.69 24.04 6.85
N ARG A 75 -4.22 23.37 7.91
CA ARG A 75 -5.04 22.65 8.90
C ARG A 75 -6.13 23.52 9.55
N ASP A 76 -5.85 24.81 9.73
CA ASP A 76 -6.75 25.71 10.47
C ASP A 76 -7.95 26.20 9.63
N ASN A 77 -7.91 26.02 8.30
CA ASN A 77 -9.01 26.38 7.40
C ASN A 77 -9.64 25.12 6.76
N LYS A 78 -10.88 24.81 7.16
CA LYS A 78 -11.58 23.60 6.68
C LYS A 78 -11.82 23.59 5.17
N GLU A 79 -12.16 24.73 4.56
CA GLU A 79 -12.46 24.80 3.13
C GLU A 79 -11.20 24.55 2.28
N GLU A 80 -10.09 25.13 2.70
CA GLU A 80 -8.79 25.00 2.03
C GLU A 80 -8.19 23.61 2.24
N LEU A 81 -8.33 23.05 3.44
CA LEU A 81 -7.92 21.67 3.74
C LEU A 81 -8.65 20.65 2.86
N THR A 82 -9.97 20.78 2.69
CA THR A 82 -10.75 19.88 1.82
C THR A 82 -10.30 19.98 0.37
N ARG A 83 -10.06 21.20 -0.14
CA ARG A 83 -9.58 21.41 -1.51
C ARG A 83 -8.22 20.74 -1.74
N VAL A 84 -7.24 21.04 -0.90
CA VAL A 84 -5.88 20.46 -0.99
C VAL A 84 -5.91 18.94 -0.87
N THR A 85 -6.76 18.40 0.00
CA THR A 85 -6.92 16.94 0.16
C THR A 85 -7.47 16.29 -1.11
N ILE A 86 -8.47 16.90 -1.75
CA ILE A 86 -9.05 16.37 -2.99
C ILE A 86 -8.03 16.46 -4.14
N GLU A 87 -7.28 17.55 -4.24
CA GLU A 87 -6.20 17.69 -5.24
C GLU A 87 -5.13 16.60 -5.06
N LEU A 88 -4.64 16.40 -3.83
CA LEU A 88 -3.69 15.33 -3.49
C LEU A 88 -4.25 13.93 -3.78
N LEU A 89 -5.52 13.70 -3.46
CA LEU A 89 -6.19 12.44 -3.75
C LEU A 89 -6.28 12.20 -5.26
N SER A 90 -6.67 13.21 -6.03
CA SER A 90 -6.76 13.12 -7.48
C SER A 90 -5.40 12.83 -8.14
N LEU A 91 -4.33 13.46 -7.63
CA LEU A 91 -2.96 13.22 -8.07
C LEU A 91 -2.51 11.79 -7.75
N SER A 92 -2.80 11.32 -6.54
CA SER A 92 -2.50 9.94 -6.11
C SER A 92 -3.23 8.92 -6.97
N VAL A 93 -4.52 9.14 -7.27
CA VAL A 93 -5.30 8.28 -8.16
C VAL A 93 -4.73 8.27 -9.58
N PHE A 94 -4.36 9.42 -10.12
CA PHE A 94 -3.74 9.52 -11.44
C PHE A 94 -2.42 8.74 -11.50
N LEU A 95 -1.58 8.86 -10.47
CA LEU A 95 -0.30 8.16 -10.40
C LEU A 95 -0.49 6.65 -10.23
N CYS A 96 -1.49 6.21 -9.46
CA CYS A 96 -1.88 4.81 -9.36
C CYS A 96 -2.33 4.25 -10.73
N ILE A 97 -3.15 5.00 -11.48
CA ILE A 97 -3.56 4.61 -12.85
C ILE A 97 -2.32 4.47 -13.75
N GLY A 98 -1.39 5.42 -13.70
CA GLY A 98 -0.12 5.33 -14.41
C GLY A 98 0.70 4.10 -14.02
N GLY A 99 0.78 3.78 -12.72
CA GLY A 99 1.43 2.58 -12.20
C GLY A 99 0.78 1.29 -12.71
N TYR A 100 -0.54 1.21 -12.74
CA TYR A 100 -1.26 0.07 -13.33
C TYR A 100 -1.01 -0.08 -14.83
N LEU A 101 -0.91 1.03 -15.57
CA LEU A 101 -0.54 0.99 -16.99
C LEU A 101 0.88 0.48 -17.20
N ILE A 102 1.83 0.88 -16.35
CA ILE A 102 3.21 0.36 -16.39
C ILE A 102 3.20 -1.15 -16.09
N ILE A 103 2.50 -1.60 -15.05
CA ILE A 103 2.38 -3.03 -14.72
C ILE A 103 1.72 -3.80 -15.87
N GLY A 104 0.64 -3.28 -16.44
CA GLY A 104 -0.04 -3.87 -17.59
C GLY A 104 0.88 -3.96 -18.82
N GLY A 105 1.66 -2.91 -19.09
CA GLY A 105 2.66 -2.89 -20.16
C GLY A 105 3.78 -3.91 -19.95
N VAL A 106 4.27 -4.04 -18.71
CA VAL A 106 5.26 -5.07 -18.35
C VAL A 106 4.68 -6.47 -18.50
N CYS A 107 3.43 -6.70 -18.10
CA CYS A 107 2.74 -7.98 -18.31
C CYS A 107 2.57 -8.33 -19.79
N LEU A 108 2.29 -7.34 -20.66
CA LEU A 108 2.18 -7.57 -22.11
C LEU A 108 3.53 -7.74 -22.81
N TRP A 109 4.61 -7.11 -22.30
CA TRP A 109 5.96 -7.32 -22.81
C TRP A 109 6.56 -8.66 -22.39
N ILE A 110 6.08 -9.23 -21.28
CA ILE A 110 6.54 -10.51 -20.75
C ILE A 110 5.62 -11.65 -21.22
N ASP A 111 5.47 -11.76 -22.53
CA ASP A 111 4.84 -12.94 -23.15
C ASP A 111 5.56 -14.30 -22.94
N PRO A 112 6.84 -14.44 -22.50
CA PRO A 112 7.48 -15.76 -22.49
C PRO A 112 7.43 -16.43 -21.11
N ILE A 113 6.26 -16.58 -20.48
CA ILE A 113 6.05 -17.66 -19.47
C ILE A 113 4.66 -18.31 -19.64
N LYS A 114 4.21 -18.43 -20.90
CA LYS A 114 3.23 -19.48 -21.27
C LYS A 114 3.88 -20.70 -21.91
N GLU A 115 5.19 -20.69 -22.16
CA GLU A 115 5.87 -21.68 -23.00
C GLU A 115 6.90 -22.57 -22.29
N ASN A 116 7.03 -22.51 -20.96
CA ASN A 116 7.93 -23.41 -20.21
C ASN A 116 7.24 -24.06 -19.02
N PHE A 117 6.10 -24.70 -19.28
CA PHE A 117 5.68 -25.88 -18.51
C PHE A 117 5.23 -26.96 -19.51
N PRO A 118 5.87 -28.14 -19.55
CA PRO A 118 5.17 -29.35 -19.98
C PRO A 118 3.98 -29.66 -19.06
#